data_AF-A0A6J8BXY9-F1
#
_entry.id   AF-A0A6J8BXY9-F1
#
_cell.length_a   1.000
_cell.length_b   1.000
_cell.length_c   1.000
_cell.angle_alpha   90.00
_cell.angle_beta   90.00
_cell.angle_gamma   90.00
#
_symmetry.space_group_name_H-M   'P 1'
#
loop_
_entity.id
_entity.type
_entity.pdbx_description
1 polymer ?
#
loop_
_entity_poly.entity_id
_entity_poly.type
_entity_poly.pdbx_seq_one_letter_code
_entity_poly.pdbx_strand_id
1 'polypeptide(L)'
;MALPKLFRKTQVRFSAKDDLNLLKKVLAENPYKDKTKWEAVAQNVKENVDKVFNVTSRRVRERTQLLLQQFQKENYEALKRSGTEEEYTEKQQLLQEIQSLAEEEDKEQKEKAQQKDKDEHSAKLIRKRAMEALTPVKISNDSEGVTVTSSKITKIKGNESIMSYLKEKCDVEKDIKMAEVNLRKEKLKLERERFKMEREERKQKIENDKQQQFLLMELIKTVKKIVNKSIATAF
;
A
#
# COMPACT_ATOMS: atom_id res chain seq x y z
N MET A 1 59.25 4.62 3.08
CA MET A 1 58.00 4.40 3.84
C MET A 1 56.90 4.06 2.85
N ALA A 2 56.33 2.85 2.89
CA ALA A 2 55.24 2.47 1.99
C ALA A 2 53.93 3.08 2.48
N LEU A 3 53.21 3.79 1.60
CA LEU A 3 51.88 4.33 1.91
C LEU A 3 50.90 3.18 2.20
N PRO A 4 50.06 3.28 3.25
CA PRO A 4 49.10 2.24 3.58
C PRO A 4 48.12 2.05 2.42
N LYS A 5 47.97 0.79 1.96
CA LYS A 5 47.00 0.44 0.92
C LYS A 5 45.61 0.83 1.40
N LEU A 6 44.96 1.77 0.71
CA LEU A 6 43.56 2.12 0.93
C LEU A 6 42.72 0.88 0.62
N PHE A 7 42.27 0.17 1.65
CA PHE A 7 41.31 -0.91 1.51
C PHE A 7 40.05 -0.32 0.86
N ARG A 8 39.77 -0.71 -0.39
CA ARG A 8 38.52 -0.34 -1.06
C ARG A 8 37.37 -0.92 -0.22
N LYS A 9 36.42 -0.07 0.16
CA LYS A 9 35.20 -0.53 0.86
C LYS A 9 34.48 -1.53 -0.03
N THR A 10 34.42 -2.80 0.39
CA THR A 10 33.74 -3.86 -0.35
C THR A 10 32.26 -3.51 -0.48
N GLN A 11 31.72 -3.56 -1.69
CA GLN A 11 30.31 -3.29 -1.93
C GLN A 11 29.45 -4.34 -1.21
N VAL A 12 28.57 -3.88 -0.33
CA VAL A 12 27.59 -4.73 0.36
C VAL A 12 26.57 -5.26 -0.66
N ARG A 13 26.57 -6.58 -0.85
CA ARG A 13 25.57 -7.29 -1.66
C ARG A 13 24.78 -8.27 -0.79
N PHE A 14 23.47 -8.05 -0.75
CA PHE A 14 22.48 -8.96 -0.16
C PHE A 14 22.28 -10.14 -1.11
N SER A 15 22.33 -11.34 -0.55
CA SER A 15 21.90 -12.58 -1.19
C SER A 15 20.39 -12.81 -1.01
N ALA A 16 19.85 -13.84 -1.66
CA ALA A 16 18.46 -14.27 -1.48
C ALA A 16 18.14 -14.60 -0.01
N LYS A 17 19.04 -15.34 0.64
CA LYS A 17 18.94 -15.73 2.04
C LYS A 17 18.98 -14.51 2.97
N ASP A 18 19.85 -13.54 2.67
CA ASP A 18 19.93 -12.29 3.44
C ASP A 18 18.61 -11.50 3.33
N ASP A 19 18.01 -11.45 2.14
CA ASP A 19 16.71 -10.80 1.93
C ASP A 19 15.60 -11.50 2.72
N LEU A 20 15.54 -12.84 2.70
CA LEU A 20 14.54 -13.59 3.45
C LEU A 20 14.66 -13.35 4.96
N ASN A 21 15.87 -13.44 5.50
CA ASN A 21 16.13 -13.18 6.92
C ASN A 21 15.75 -11.74 7.30
N LEU A 22 16.12 -10.77 6.45
CA LEU A 22 15.73 -9.36 6.62
C LEU A 22 14.21 -9.21 6.68
N LEU A 23 13.48 -9.76 5.71
CA LEU A 23 12.02 -9.61 5.62
C LEU A 23 11.31 -10.30 6.79
N LYS A 24 11.71 -11.52 7.17
CA LYS A 24 11.18 -12.22 8.35
C LYS A 24 11.34 -11.38 9.61
N LYS A 25 12.52 -10.75 9.80
CA LYS A 25 12.77 -9.92 10.97
C LYS A 25 11.99 -8.61 10.94
N VAL A 26 11.85 -7.98 9.78
CA VAL A 26 11.00 -6.78 9.61
C VAL A 26 9.56 -7.09 9.99
N LEU A 27 9.04 -8.25 9.59
CA LEU A 27 7.68 -8.66 9.92
C LEU A 27 7.51 -8.93 11.43
N ALA A 28 8.46 -9.63 12.04
CA ALA A 28 8.42 -9.93 13.47
C ALA A 28 8.53 -8.68 14.37
N GLU A 29 9.42 -7.74 14.03
CA GLU A 29 9.62 -6.54 14.83
C GLU A 29 8.57 -5.46 14.51
N ASN A 30 8.08 -5.41 13.27
CA ASN A 30 7.23 -4.35 12.74
C ASN A 30 7.80 -2.93 13.00
N PRO A 31 8.84 -2.53 12.25
CA PRO A 31 9.46 -1.22 12.39
C PRO A 31 8.68 -0.08 11.70
N TYR A 32 7.52 -0.39 11.10
CA TYR A 32 6.60 0.62 10.57
C TYR A 32 5.83 1.27 11.71
N LYS A 33 5.33 0.44 12.64
CA LYS A 33 4.68 0.90 13.87
C LYS A 33 5.63 1.61 14.83
N ASP A 34 6.87 1.12 14.94
CA ASP A 34 7.91 1.74 15.77
C ASP A 34 9.24 1.82 15.01
N LYS A 35 9.58 3.04 14.57
CA LYS A 35 10.79 3.31 13.78
C LYS A 35 12.09 2.98 14.51
N THR A 36 12.09 2.91 15.84
CA THR A 36 13.31 2.56 16.60
C THR A 36 13.74 1.10 16.36
N LYS A 37 12.81 0.24 15.97
CA LYS A 37 13.05 -1.19 15.73
C LYS A 37 13.87 -1.49 14.50
N TRP A 38 14.10 -0.51 13.61
CA TRP A 38 15.05 -0.66 12.50
C TRP A 38 16.47 -0.98 12.97
N GLU A 39 16.85 -0.55 14.17
CA GLU A 39 18.16 -0.87 14.77
C GLU A 39 18.25 -2.35 15.16
N ALA A 40 17.19 -2.90 15.76
CA ALA A 40 17.10 -4.32 16.10
C ALA A 40 17.11 -5.22 14.86
N VAL A 41 16.42 -4.80 13.79
CA VAL A 41 16.46 -5.47 12.48
C VAL A 41 17.88 -5.48 11.91
N ALA A 42 18.59 -4.35 11.96
CA ALA A 42 19.96 -4.27 11.46
C ALA A 42 20.94 -5.15 12.24
N GLN A 43 20.81 -5.19 13.56
CA GLN A 43 21.63 -6.03 14.42
C GLN A 43 21.44 -7.51 14.08
N ASN A 44 20.19 -7.96 13.93
CA ASN A 44 19.91 -9.34 13.58
C ASN A 44 20.48 -9.71 12.20
N VAL A 45 20.34 -8.85 11.19
CA VAL A 45 20.92 -9.10 9.86
C VAL A 45 22.44 -9.15 9.94
N LYS A 46 23.07 -8.30 10.77
CA LYS A 46 24.53 -8.30 10.97
C LYS A 46 25.04 -9.61 11.58
N GLU A 47 24.30 -10.20 12.51
CA GLU A 47 24.65 -11.48 13.15
C GLU A 47 24.48 -12.69 12.21
N ASN A 48 23.58 -12.59 11.24
CA ASN A 48 23.25 -13.69 10.31
C ASN A 48 23.98 -13.62 8.96
N VAL A 49 24.75 -12.55 8.73
CA VAL A 49 25.52 -12.37 7.50
C VAL A 49 26.98 -12.74 7.79
N ASP A 50 27.50 -13.77 7.12
CA ASP A 50 28.89 -14.25 7.24
C ASP A 50 29.97 -13.26 6.76
N LYS A 51 29.61 -11.98 6.56
CA LYS A 51 30.45 -10.96 5.90
C LYS A 51 30.76 -9.81 6.85
N VAL A 52 32.02 -9.37 6.82
CA VAL A 52 32.63 -8.37 7.73
C VAL A 52 32.22 -6.91 7.41
N PHE A 53 31.02 -6.66 6.86
CA PHE A 53 30.58 -5.29 6.56
C PHE A 53 29.56 -4.74 7.55
N ASN A 54 29.59 -3.42 7.72
CA ASN A 54 28.75 -2.72 8.67
C ASN A 54 27.33 -2.52 8.09
N VAL A 55 26.41 -3.40 8.44
CA VAL A 55 24.98 -3.26 8.14
C VAL A 55 24.38 -2.25 9.13
N THR A 56 23.87 -1.13 8.63
CA THR A 56 23.22 -0.09 9.44
C THR A 56 21.69 -0.15 9.32
N SER A 57 20.96 0.39 10.29
CA SER A 57 19.49 0.55 10.27
C SER A 57 18.99 1.23 9.00
N ARG A 58 19.69 2.28 8.54
CA ARG A 58 19.41 2.91 7.26
C ARG A 58 19.51 1.93 6.09
N ARG A 59 20.55 1.11 6.05
CA ARG A 59 20.82 0.20 4.93
C ARG A 59 19.75 -0.89 4.82
N VAL A 60 19.34 -1.48 5.94
CA VAL A 60 18.27 -2.50 5.95
C VAL A 60 16.92 -1.91 5.57
N ARG A 61 16.64 -0.67 5.99
CA ARG A 61 15.43 0.05 5.58
C ARG A 61 15.41 0.33 4.08
N GLU A 62 16.50 0.90 3.54
CA GLU A 62 16.64 1.16 2.09
C GLU A 62 16.52 -0.14 1.29
N ARG A 63 17.11 -1.24 1.77
CA ARG A 63 17.00 -2.56 1.13
C ARG A 63 15.56 -3.06 1.13
N THR A 64 14.85 -2.96 2.26
CA THR A 64 13.44 -3.36 2.37
C THR A 64 12.56 -2.55 1.42
N GLN A 65 12.76 -1.22 1.37
CA GLN A 65 12.03 -0.35 0.44
C GLN A 65 12.31 -0.69 -1.03
N LEU A 66 13.55 -0.99 -1.38
CA LEU A 66 13.90 -1.42 -2.73
C LEU A 66 13.18 -2.73 -3.12
N LEU A 67 13.09 -3.69 -2.20
CA LEU A 67 12.38 -4.94 -2.43
C LEU A 67 10.87 -4.73 -2.62
N LEU A 68 10.25 -3.88 -1.79
CA LEU A 68 8.85 -3.50 -1.94
C LEU A 68 8.59 -2.79 -3.28
N GLN A 69 9.46 -1.88 -3.70
CA GLN A 69 9.33 -1.21 -5.00
C GLN A 69 9.47 -2.19 -6.18
N GLN A 70 10.35 -3.18 -6.07
CA GLN A 70 10.50 -4.22 -7.09
C GLN A 70 9.28 -5.13 -7.16
N PHE A 71 8.70 -5.47 -6.01
CA PHE A 71 7.46 -6.24 -5.91
C PHE A 71 6.27 -5.48 -6.50
N GLN A 72 6.09 -4.20 -6.14
CA GLN A 72 5.01 -3.36 -6.67
C GLN A 72 5.07 -3.15 -8.19
N LYS A 73 6.28 -3.14 -8.76
CA LYS A 73 6.50 -2.97 -10.20
C LYS A 73 6.40 -4.29 -10.98
N GLU A 74 5.97 -5.37 -10.35
CA GLU A 74 5.94 -6.72 -10.95
C GLU A 74 7.28 -7.11 -11.59
N ASN A 75 8.40 -6.62 -11.02
CA ASN A 75 9.74 -6.92 -11.55
C ASN A 75 10.20 -8.30 -11.06
N TYR A 76 9.47 -9.32 -11.53
CA TYR A 76 9.64 -10.71 -11.12
C TYR A 76 11.05 -11.22 -11.44
N GLU A 77 11.63 -10.81 -12.57
CA GLU A 77 13.03 -11.14 -12.91
C GLU A 77 14.03 -10.55 -11.91
N ALA A 78 13.77 -9.36 -11.35
CA ALA A 78 14.63 -8.79 -10.33
C ALA A 78 14.52 -9.50 -8.99
N LEU A 79 13.34 -9.99 -8.63
CA LEU A 79 13.16 -10.78 -7.41
C LEU A 79 13.67 -12.21 -7.55
N LYS A 80 13.63 -12.80 -8.74
CA LYS A 80 14.05 -14.18 -9.05
C LYS A 80 15.54 -14.34 -9.31
N ARG A 81 16.28 -13.25 -9.50
CA ARG A 81 17.67 -13.23 -10.01
C ARG A 81 18.71 -14.02 -9.18
N SER A 82 18.36 -14.44 -7.97
CA SER A 82 19.11 -15.40 -7.18
C SER A 82 18.17 -16.03 -6.15
N GLY A 83 17.90 -17.32 -6.24
CA GLY A 83 17.12 -18.07 -5.26
C GLY A 83 16.43 -19.28 -5.88
N THR A 84 16.01 -20.24 -5.05
CA THR A 84 15.13 -21.33 -5.47
C THR A 84 13.70 -20.82 -5.68
N GLU A 85 12.85 -21.61 -6.35
CA GLU A 85 11.44 -21.25 -6.53
C GLU A 85 10.69 -21.12 -5.19
N GLU A 86 11.07 -21.93 -4.20
CA GLU A 86 10.54 -21.89 -2.84
C GLU A 86 10.93 -20.59 -2.12
N GLU A 87 12.21 -20.22 -2.16
CA GLU A 87 12.71 -18.96 -1.59
C GLU A 87 12.03 -17.74 -2.23
N TYR A 88 11.76 -17.81 -3.53
CA TYR A 88 11.05 -16.76 -4.25
C TYR A 88 9.60 -16.63 -3.77
N THR A 89 8.88 -17.75 -3.64
CA THR A 89 7.47 -17.74 -3.20
C THR A 89 7.35 -17.22 -1.77
N GLU A 90 8.21 -17.68 -0.86
CA GLU A 90 8.27 -17.17 0.52
C GLU A 90 8.55 -15.66 0.55
N LYS A 91 9.49 -15.19 -0.27
CA LYS A 91 9.81 -13.75 -0.38
C LYS A 91 8.61 -12.92 -0.84
N GLN A 92 7.81 -13.42 -1.78
CA GLN A 92 6.60 -12.73 -2.26
C GLN A 92 5.56 -12.61 -1.13
N GLN A 93 5.32 -13.69 -0.39
CA GLN A 93 4.39 -13.69 0.75
C GLN A 93 4.81 -12.68 1.82
N LEU A 94 6.08 -12.70 2.21
CA LEU A 94 6.62 -11.76 3.18
C LEU A 94 6.50 -10.30 2.72
N LEU A 95 6.75 -10.02 1.44
CA LEU A 95 6.63 -8.66 0.89
C LEU A 95 5.18 -8.18 0.84
N GLN A 96 4.23 -9.07 0.54
CA GLN A 96 2.81 -8.75 0.60
C GLN A 96 2.38 -8.39 2.02
N GLU A 97 2.76 -9.18 3.03
CA GLU A 97 2.43 -8.90 4.42
C GLU A 97 3.07 -7.60 4.93
N ILE A 98 4.35 -7.37 4.61
CA ILE A 98 5.05 -6.13 4.97
C ILE A 98 4.41 -4.91 4.29
N GLN A 99 3.96 -5.06 3.04
CA GLN A 99 3.23 -4.00 2.35
C GLN A 99 1.93 -3.66 3.09
N SER A 100 1.16 -4.67 3.52
CA SER A 100 -0.05 -4.44 4.31
C SER A 100 0.26 -3.71 5.62
N LEU A 101 1.31 -4.11 6.36
CA LEU A 101 1.73 -3.42 7.59
C LEU A 101 2.08 -1.95 7.35
N ALA A 102 2.76 -1.65 6.25
CA ALA A 102 3.13 -0.27 5.90
C ALA A 102 1.88 0.57 5.56
N GLU A 103 0.95 0.01 4.80
CA GLU A 103 -0.30 0.69 4.41
C GLU A 103 -1.23 0.93 5.60
N GLU A 104 -1.35 -0.04 6.52
CA GLU A 104 -2.11 0.09 7.77
C GLU A 104 -1.59 1.24 8.63
N GLU A 105 -0.28 1.28 8.85
CA GLU A 105 0.33 2.34 9.66
C GLU A 105 0.21 3.72 8.99
N ASP A 106 0.40 3.81 7.68
CA ASP A 106 0.18 5.06 6.93
C ASP A 106 -1.27 5.55 7.04
N LYS A 107 -2.23 4.62 7.04
CA LYS A 107 -3.66 4.94 7.21
C LYS A 107 -3.94 5.42 8.64
N GLU A 108 -3.45 4.72 9.66
CA GLU A 108 -3.59 5.15 11.05
C GLU A 108 -3.00 6.55 11.30
N GLN A 109 -1.82 6.83 10.73
CA GLN A 109 -1.18 8.15 10.87
C GLN A 109 -2.02 9.25 10.21
N LYS A 110 -2.61 9.00 9.04
CA LYS A 110 -3.52 9.94 8.37
C LYS A 110 -4.79 10.17 9.17
N GLU A 111 -5.38 9.13 9.74
CA GLU A 111 -6.59 9.25 10.58
C GLU A 111 -6.30 10.06 11.85
N LYS A 112 -5.17 9.80 12.53
CA LYS A 112 -4.72 10.56 13.71
C LYS A 112 -4.48 12.04 13.37
N ALA A 113 -3.88 12.33 12.21
CA ALA A 113 -3.68 13.71 11.74
C ALA A 113 -5.02 14.42 11.47
N GLN A 114 -5.92 13.77 10.73
CA GLN A 114 -7.25 14.32 10.43
C GLN A 114 -8.08 14.58 11.70
N GLN A 115 -7.98 13.71 12.70
CA GLN A 115 -8.67 13.91 13.97
C GLN A 115 -8.13 15.14 14.71
N LYS A 116 -6.80 15.30 14.78
CA LYS A 116 -6.17 16.50 15.37
C LYS A 116 -6.62 17.79 14.68
N ASP A 117 -6.69 17.79 13.36
CA ASP A 117 -7.13 18.96 12.58
C ASP A 117 -8.60 19.30 12.87
N LYS A 118 -9.47 18.30 12.96
CA LYS A 118 -10.88 18.47 13.34
C LYS A 118 -11.03 19.03 14.75
N ASP A 119 -10.27 18.49 15.70
CA ASP A 119 -10.29 18.91 17.10
C ASP A 119 -9.80 20.37 17.21
N GLU A 120 -8.71 20.74 16.53
CA GLU A 120 -8.20 22.11 16.50
C GLU A 120 -9.20 23.09 15.86
N HIS A 121 -9.81 22.71 14.74
CA HIS A 121 -10.84 23.53 14.09
C HIS A 121 -12.07 23.72 15.00
N SER A 122 -12.51 22.66 15.68
CA SER A 122 -13.63 22.73 16.62
C SER A 122 -13.32 23.65 17.80
N ALA A 123 -12.11 23.57 18.37
CA ALA A 123 -11.66 24.42 19.46
C ALA A 123 -11.60 25.90 19.05
N LYS A 124 -11.11 26.18 17.82
CA LYS A 124 -11.12 27.53 17.24
C LYS A 124 -12.54 28.07 17.10
N LEU A 125 -13.49 27.26 16.65
CA LEU A 125 -14.89 27.66 16.50
C LEU A 125 -15.54 27.97 17.85
N ILE A 126 -15.28 27.16 18.88
CA ILE A 126 -15.77 27.39 20.25
C ILE A 126 -15.21 28.71 20.79
N ARG A 127 -13.90 28.95 20.64
CA ARG A 127 -13.25 30.20 21.06
C ARG A 127 -13.84 31.42 20.34
N LYS A 128 -14.05 31.32 19.02
CA LYS A 128 -14.64 32.39 18.22
C LYS A 128 -16.05 32.73 18.71
N ARG A 129 -16.91 31.74 18.91
CA ARG A 129 -18.27 31.95 19.45
C ARG A 129 -18.27 32.56 20.85
N ALA A 130 -17.36 32.13 21.73
CA ALA A 130 -17.25 32.70 23.07
C ALA A 130 -16.86 34.19 23.02
N MET A 131 -15.94 34.57 22.12
CA MET A 131 -15.54 35.97 21.93
C MET A 131 -16.68 36.81 21.32
N GLU A 132 -17.43 36.27 20.36
CA GLU A 132 -18.63 36.91 19.78
C GLU A 132 -19.75 37.09 20.83
N ALA A 133 -19.88 36.17 21.80
CA ALA A 133 -20.84 36.31 22.89
C ALA A 133 -20.43 37.37 23.93
N LEU A 134 -19.13 37.67 24.05
CA LEU A 134 -18.58 38.67 24.96
C LEU A 134 -18.48 40.06 24.35
N THR A 135 -18.62 40.22 23.03
CA THR A 135 -18.67 41.56 22.42
C THR A 135 -19.98 42.24 22.85
N PRO A 136 -19.93 43.32 23.67
CA PRO A 136 -21.12 44.04 24.03
C PRO A 136 -21.72 44.64 22.76
N VAL A 137 -23.01 44.37 22.52
CA VAL A 137 -23.80 45.12 21.55
C VAL A 137 -23.71 46.58 21.99
N LYS A 138 -23.03 47.42 21.19
CA LYS A 138 -23.08 48.87 21.35
C LYS A 138 -24.52 49.30 21.10
N ILE A 139 -25.29 49.39 22.18
CA ILE A 139 -26.53 50.16 22.20
C ILE A 139 -26.07 51.61 22.25
N SER A 140 -26.08 52.28 21.11
CA SER A 140 -26.02 53.74 21.05
C SER A 140 -27.32 54.26 21.68
N ASN A 141 -27.26 54.54 22.98
CA ASN A 141 -28.28 55.28 23.69
C ASN A 141 -28.08 56.76 23.43
N ASP A 142 -28.86 57.31 22.51
CA ASP A 142 -29.26 58.71 22.58
C ASP A 142 -30.77 58.75 22.88
N SER A 143 -31.09 59.30 24.05
CA SER A 143 -32.35 59.91 24.50
C SER A 143 -33.63 59.06 24.67
N GLU A 144 -33.92 58.79 25.94
CA GLU A 144 -35.21 58.77 26.66
C GLU A 144 -36.47 58.12 26.03
N GLY A 145 -36.97 57.09 26.73
CA GLY A 145 -38.37 56.63 26.62
C GLY A 145 -38.56 55.14 26.90
N VAL A 146 -38.85 54.77 28.15
CA VAL A 146 -39.26 53.41 28.51
C VAL A 146 -40.64 53.11 27.93
N THR A 147 -40.73 52.16 27.00
CA THR A 147 -41.87 51.22 26.92
C THR A 147 -41.36 49.83 26.57
N VAL A 148 -41.57 48.88 27.49
CA VAL A 148 -41.34 47.46 27.26
C VAL A 148 -42.43 46.96 26.32
N THR A 149 -42.06 46.58 25.10
CA THR A 149 -42.87 45.67 24.29
C THR A 149 -41.99 44.53 23.77
N SER A 150 -42.27 43.36 24.31
CA SER A 150 -41.86 42.07 23.80
C SER A 150 -42.30 41.88 22.34
N SER A 151 -41.39 41.31 21.54
CA SER A 151 -41.66 40.59 20.28
C SER A 151 -41.92 41.40 19.01
N LYS A 152 -40.93 41.43 18.11
CA LYS A 152 -41.04 41.39 16.63
C LYS A 152 -39.64 41.16 16.05
N ILE A 153 -39.20 39.92 15.91
CA ILE A 153 -39.19 39.16 14.64
C ILE A 153 -38.74 40.02 13.46
N THR A 154 -37.42 40.20 13.33
CA THR A 154 -36.72 40.46 12.06
C THR A 154 -35.79 39.28 11.76
N LYS A 155 -36.36 38.07 11.66
CA LYS A 155 -35.64 36.79 11.45
C LYS A 155 -36.05 36.07 10.16
N ILE A 156 -36.57 36.77 9.15
CA ILE A 156 -37.13 36.11 7.96
C ILE A 156 -36.12 36.05 6.79
N LYS A 157 -35.24 37.05 6.61
CA LYS A 157 -34.34 37.13 5.44
C LYS A 157 -33.03 36.31 5.55
N GLY A 158 -32.59 35.96 6.76
CA GLY A 158 -31.36 35.20 6.99
C GLY A 158 -31.54 33.67 6.92
N ASN A 159 -32.74 33.17 7.23
CA ASN A 159 -33.02 31.74 7.25
C ASN A 159 -33.07 31.12 5.84
N GLU A 160 -33.53 31.88 4.85
CA GLU A 160 -33.63 31.40 3.46
C GLU A 160 -32.26 31.19 2.82
N SER A 161 -31.31 32.10 3.08
CA SER A 161 -29.91 31.98 2.65
C SER A 161 -29.15 30.86 3.36
N ILE A 162 -29.46 30.58 4.63
CA ILE A 162 -28.88 29.46 5.37
C ILE A 162 -29.46 28.12 4.86
N MET A 163 -30.77 28.07 4.61
CA MET A 163 -31.43 26.87 4.08
C MET A 163 -30.98 26.55 2.66
N SER A 164 -30.73 27.54 1.80
CA SER A 164 -30.19 27.33 0.46
C SER A 164 -28.77 26.74 0.52
N TYR A 165 -27.91 27.29 1.38
CA TYR A 165 -26.55 26.78 1.59
C TYR A 165 -26.53 25.35 2.16
N LEU A 166 -27.41 25.04 3.12
CA LEU A 166 -27.51 23.70 3.68
C LEU A 166 -28.03 22.67 2.67
N LYS A 167 -28.95 23.08 1.78
CA LYS A 167 -29.47 22.23 0.72
C LYS A 167 -28.41 21.96 -0.34
N GLU A 168 -27.71 22.99 -0.80
CA GLU A 168 -26.59 22.89 -1.74
C GLU A 168 -25.48 21.99 -1.19
N LYS A 169 -25.11 22.16 0.09
CA LYS A 169 -24.13 21.30 0.74
C LYS A 169 -24.58 19.84 0.81
N CYS A 170 -25.85 19.60 1.13
CA CYS A 170 -26.42 18.25 1.17
C CYS A 170 -26.42 17.58 -0.21
N ASP A 171 -26.69 18.34 -1.27
CA ASP A 171 -26.70 17.82 -2.63
C ASP A 171 -25.27 17.54 -3.15
N VAL A 172 -24.31 18.42 -2.85
CA VAL A 172 -22.88 18.16 -3.12
C VAL A 172 -22.38 16.93 -2.37
N GLU A 173 -22.74 16.74 -1.10
CA GLU A 173 -22.38 15.55 -0.32
C GLU A 173 -22.99 14.27 -0.92
N LYS A 174 -24.23 14.31 -1.40
CA LYS A 174 -24.86 13.17 -2.10
C LYS A 174 -24.15 12.85 -3.40
N ASP A 175 -23.79 13.86 -4.19
CA ASP A 175 -23.13 13.68 -5.48
C ASP A 175 -21.73 13.06 -5.31
N ILE A 176 -20.95 13.54 -4.33
CA ILE A 176 -19.66 12.95 -3.97
C ILE A 176 -19.85 11.48 -3.59
N LYS A 177 -20.81 11.19 -2.71
CA LYS A 177 -21.08 9.82 -2.26
C LYS A 177 -21.54 8.92 -3.40
N MET A 178 -22.33 9.43 -4.33
CA MET A 178 -22.78 8.68 -5.50
C MET A 178 -21.62 8.40 -6.46
N ALA A 179 -20.74 9.38 -6.69
CA ALA A 179 -19.54 9.23 -7.50
C ALA A 179 -18.57 8.20 -6.90
N GLU A 180 -18.37 8.22 -5.58
CA GLU A 180 -17.54 7.23 -4.87
C GLU A 180 -18.11 5.81 -5.01
N VAL A 181 -19.43 5.65 -4.85
CA VAL A 181 -20.10 4.35 -5.02
C VAL A 181 -19.96 3.85 -6.45
N ASN A 182 -20.11 4.72 -7.44
CA ASN A 182 -19.94 4.36 -8.85
C ASN A 182 -18.49 3.98 -9.17
N LEU A 183 -17.51 4.74 -8.69
CA LEU A 183 -16.10 4.42 -8.85
C LEU A 183 -15.77 3.06 -8.22
N ARG A 184 -16.34 2.75 -7.05
CA ARG A 184 -16.15 1.45 -6.39
C ARG A 184 -16.78 0.29 -7.19
N LYS A 185 -17.96 0.49 -7.77
CA LYS A 185 -18.60 -0.50 -8.64
C LYS A 185 -17.78 -0.78 -9.90
N GLU A 186 -17.26 0.25 -10.55
CA GLU A 186 -16.41 0.09 -11.74
C GLU A 186 -15.09 -0.61 -11.42
N LYS A 187 -14.44 -0.29 -10.29
CA LYS A 187 -13.25 -1.02 -9.84
C LYS A 187 -13.53 -2.52 -9.63
N LEU A 188 -14.62 -2.86 -8.95
CA LEU A 188 -15.03 -4.27 -8.76
C LEU A 188 -15.35 -4.97 -10.08
N LYS A 189 -15.91 -4.25 -11.05
CA LYS A 189 -16.21 -4.79 -12.37
C LYS A 189 -14.93 -5.09 -13.15
N LEU A 190 -13.99 -4.15 -13.19
CA LEU A 190 -12.68 -4.33 -13.83
C LEU A 190 -11.90 -5.49 -13.19
N GLU A 191 -11.94 -5.62 -11.88
CA GLU A 191 -11.30 -6.73 -11.16
C GLU A 191 -11.90 -8.09 -11.53
N ARG A 192 -13.24 -8.18 -11.62
CA ARG A 192 -13.92 -9.41 -12.09
C ARG A 192 -13.57 -9.75 -13.53
N GLU A 193 -13.51 -8.76 -14.42
CA GLU A 193 -13.10 -8.99 -15.81
C GLU A 193 -11.64 -9.43 -15.91
N ARG A 194 -10.73 -8.82 -15.14
CA ARG A 194 -9.33 -9.26 -15.04
C ARG A 194 -9.24 -10.72 -14.61
N PHE A 195 -10.01 -11.12 -13.59
CA PHE A 195 -10.00 -12.50 -13.10
C PHE A 195 -10.56 -13.49 -14.13
N LYS A 196 -11.58 -13.09 -14.92
CA LYS A 196 -12.11 -13.91 -16.02
C LYS A 196 -11.05 -14.11 -17.11
N MET A 197 -10.40 -13.03 -17.53
CA MET A 197 -9.33 -13.07 -18.55
C MET A 197 -8.18 -13.98 -18.10
N GLU A 198 -7.70 -13.83 -16.87
CA GLU A 198 -6.63 -14.67 -16.32
C GLU A 198 -7.03 -16.16 -16.28
N ARG A 199 -8.30 -16.45 -15.98
CA ARG A 199 -8.82 -17.82 -15.97
C ARG A 199 -8.90 -18.41 -17.37
N GLU A 200 -9.26 -17.61 -18.37
CA GLU A 200 -9.29 -18.02 -19.77
C GLU A 200 -7.87 -18.25 -20.33
N GLU A 201 -6.93 -17.35 -20.07
CA GLU A 201 -5.52 -17.53 -20.44
C GLU A 201 -4.94 -18.79 -19.82
N ARG A 202 -5.19 -19.04 -18.53
CA ARG A 202 -4.71 -20.25 -17.85
C ARG A 202 -5.33 -21.52 -18.46
N LYS A 203 -6.61 -21.49 -18.85
CA LYS A 203 -7.25 -22.60 -19.55
C LYS A 203 -6.64 -22.83 -20.93
N GLN A 204 -6.42 -21.79 -21.71
CA GLN A 204 -5.79 -21.90 -23.04
C GLN A 204 -4.38 -22.46 -22.93
N LYS A 205 -3.59 -22.02 -21.94
CA LYS A 205 -2.25 -22.54 -21.71
C LYS A 205 -2.27 -24.04 -21.39
N ILE A 206 -3.15 -24.48 -20.48
CA ILE A 206 -3.30 -25.91 -20.14
C ILE A 206 -3.74 -26.72 -21.38
N GLU A 207 -4.63 -26.18 -22.20
CA GLU A 207 -5.08 -26.85 -23.43
C GLU A 207 -3.95 -26.98 -24.46
N ASN A 208 -3.18 -25.91 -24.67
CA ASN A 208 -2.01 -25.93 -25.53
C ASN A 208 -0.96 -26.93 -25.01
N ASP A 209 -0.70 -26.96 -23.70
CA ASP A 209 0.23 -27.91 -23.09
C ASP A 209 -0.23 -29.36 -23.30
N LYS A 210 -1.54 -29.63 -23.18
CA LYS A 210 -2.11 -30.95 -23.50
C LYS A 210 -1.94 -31.33 -24.96
N GLN A 211 -2.17 -30.41 -25.88
CA GLN A 211 -1.96 -30.65 -27.32
C GLN A 211 -0.49 -30.95 -27.63
N GLN A 212 0.45 -30.21 -27.03
CA GLN A 212 1.88 -30.47 -27.16
C GLN A 212 2.27 -31.85 -26.59
N GLN A 213 1.76 -32.21 -25.42
CA GLN A 213 2.01 -33.53 -24.81
C GLN A 213 1.43 -34.65 -25.66
N PHE A 214 0.24 -34.46 -26.23
CA PHE A 214 -0.38 -35.43 -27.13
C PHE A 214 0.47 -35.66 -28.38
N LEU A 215 0.92 -34.59 -29.04
CA LEU A 215 1.79 -34.67 -30.21
C LEU A 215 3.11 -35.37 -29.90
N LEU A 216 3.73 -35.06 -28.76
CA LEU A 216 4.97 -35.71 -28.31
C LEU A 216 4.74 -37.22 -28.08
N MET A 217 3.64 -37.59 -27.44
CA MET A 217 3.28 -39.00 -27.23
C MET A 217 3.09 -39.75 -28.56
N GLU A 218 2.50 -39.10 -29.56
CA GLU A 218 2.30 -39.67 -30.89
C GLU A 218 3.61 -39.84 -31.66
N LEU A 219 4.54 -38.88 -31.56
CA LEU A 219 5.90 -39.01 -32.06
C LEU A 219 6.64 -40.19 -31.40
N ILE A 220 6.57 -40.31 -30.07
CA ILE A 220 7.21 -41.41 -29.34
C ILE A 220 6.68 -42.77 -29.81
N LYS A 221 5.36 -42.91 -30.00
CA LYS A 221 4.75 -44.14 -30.54
C LYS A 221 5.28 -44.47 -31.93
N THR A 222 5.43 -43.46 -32.78
CA THR A 222 5.93 -43.63 -34.16
C THR A 222 7.40 -44.04 -34.18
N VAL A 223 8.25 -43.37 -33.39
CA VAL A 223 9.67 -43.74 -33.23
C VAL A 223 9.78 -45.17 -32.70
N LYS A 224 8.99 -45.55 -31.68
CA LYS A 224 8.98 -46.91 -31.14
C LYS A 224 8.61 -47.96 -32.20
N LYS A 225 7.64 -47.68 -33.07
CA LYS A 225 7.29 -48.56 -34.20
C LYS A 225 8.45 -48.71 -35.19
N ILE A 226 9.12 -47.61 -35.55
CA ILE A 226 10.26 -47.62 -36.48
C ILE A 226 11.42 -48.45 -35.91
N VAL A 227 11.78 -48.21 -34.64
CA VAL A 227 12.84 -48.96 -33.96
C VAL A 227 12.52 -50.45 -33.90
N ASN A 228 11.29 -50.81 -33.48
CA ASN A 228 10.88 -52.21 -33.43
C ASN A 228 10.91 -52.88 -34.81
N LYS A 229 10.49 -52.19 -35.86
CA LYS A 229 10.53 -52.71 -37.23
C LYS A 229 11.97 -52.91 -37.71
N SER A 230 12.86 -51.96 -37.41
CA SER A 230 14.28 -52.06 -37.75
C SER A 230 14.97 -53.23 -37.03
N ILE A 231 14.63 -53.48 -35.76
CA ILE A 231 15.13 -54.64 -35.01
C ILE A 231 14.61 -55.94 -35.63
N ALA A 232 13.33 -56.00 -36.00
CA ALA A 232 12.72 -57.20 -36.59
C ALA A 232 13.27 -57.55 -37.98
N THR A 233 13.81 -56.59 -38.74
CA THR A 233 14.47 -56.83 -40.04
C THR A 233 15.96 -57.15 -39.94
N ALA A 234 16.56 -57.01 -38.75
CA ALA A 234 17.99 -57.26 -38.52
C ALA A 234 18.29 -58.68 -37.99
N PHE A 235 17.25 -59.48 -37.74
CA PHE A 235 17.29 -60.90 -37.37
C PHE A 235 16.54 -61.72 -38.43
#